data_AF-A0A453MRL3-F1
#
_entry.id   AF-A0A453MRL3-F1
#
_cell.length_a   1.000
_cell.length_b   1.000
_cell.length_c   1.000
_cell.angle_alpha   90.00
_cell.angle_beta   90.00
_cell.angle_gamma   90.00
#
_symmetry.space_group_name_H-M   'P 1'
#
loop_
_entity.id
_entity.type
_entity.pdbx_description
1 polymer ?
#
loop_
_entity_poly.entity_id
_entity_poly.type
_entity_poly.pdbx_seq_one_letter_code
_entity_poly.pdbx_strand_id
1 'polypeptide(L)' 'LKLLTLSLKGWLRPRYYVVKFLKENGLLGCSRDYYYTVKVTGKESVEKFICPHKEAAPHLTEDYAAAWKGEVPTRFRFA' A
#
# COMPACT_ATOMS: atom_id res chain seq x y z
N LEU A 1 18.20 -9.61 -18.90
CA LEU A 1 18.51 -8.46 -18.01
C LEU A 1 17.50 -7.29 -18.11
N LYS A 2 16.19 -7.53 -18.33
CA LYS A 2 15.19 -6.43 -18.51
C LYS A 2 13.92 -6.52 -17.65
N LEU A 3 13.85 -7.46 -16.70
CA LEU A 3 12.66 -7.67 -15.85
C LEU A 3 12.75 -7.05 -14.44
N LEU A 4 13.94 -6.65 -13.99
CA LEU A 4 14.15 -6.23 -12.60
C LEU A 4 13.99 -4.71 -12.37
N THR A 5 14.15 -3.89 -13.41
CA THR A 5 14.13 -2.42 -13.28
C THR A 5 12.77 -1.78 -13.57
N LEU A 6 11.89 -2.47 -14.31
CA LEU A 6 10.56 -1.96 -14.68
C LEU A 6 9.43 -2.34 -13.71
N SER A 7 9.55 -3.45 -12.96
CA SER A 7 8.42 -3.98 -12.15
C SER A 7 8.39 -3.51 -10.68
N LEU A 8 9.48 -2.96 -10.15
CA LEU A 8 9.57 -2.59 -8.72
C LEU A 8 9.24 -1.12 -8.45
N LYS A 9 9.58 -0.20 -9.36
CA LYS A 9 9.51 1.25 -9.09
C LYS A 9 8.07 1.78 -8.97
N GLY A 10 7.14 1.23 -9.76
CA GLY A 10 5.73 1.63 -9.75
C GLY A 10 4.89 0.88 -8.72
N TRP A 11 5.20 -0.38 -8.43
CA TRP A 11 4.37 -1.25 -7.59
C TRP A 11 4.66 -1.13 -6.09
N LEU A 12 5.87 -0.71 -5.73
CA LEU A 12 6.23 -0.52 -4.33
C LEU A 12 5.63 0.76 -3.74
N ARG A 13 5.40 1.78 -4.58
CA ARG A 13 4.88 3.09 -4.15
C ARG A 13 3.47 3.01 -3.53
N PRO A 14 2.48 2.35 -4.17
CA PRO A 14 1.15 2.17 -3.60
C PRO A 14 1.19 1.42 -2.27
N ARG A 15 2.04 0.39 -2.19
CA ARG A 15 2.21 -0.42 -0.98
C ARG A 15 2.83 0.37 0.16
N TYR A 16 3.84 1.18 -0.14
CA TYR A 16 4.45 2.09 0.83
C TYR A 16 3.40 3.05 1.42
N TYR A 17 2.57 3.65 0.57
CA TYR A 17 1.54 4.58 1.03
C TYR A 17 0.47 3.92 1.89
N VAL A 18 -0.03 2.74 1.50
CA VAL A 18 -1.00 1.99 2.31
C VAL A 18 -0.42 1.63 3.67
N VAL A 19 0.80 1.08 3.72
CA VAL A 19 1.43 0.70 4.99
C VAL A 19 1.67 1.92 5.88
N LYS A 20 2.15 3.02 5.31
CA LYS A 20 2.39 4.26 6.05
C LYS A 20 1.07 4.85 6.60
N PHE A 21 0.03 4.91 5.77
CA PHE A 21 -1.30 5.35 6.18
C PHE A 21 -1.84 4.49 7.34
N LEU A 22 -1.79 3.16 7.21
CA LEU A 22 -2.27 2.27 8.27
C LEU A 22 -1.47 2.41 9.55
N LYS A 23 -0.15 2.59 9.47
CA LYS A 23 0.72 2.79 10.65
C LYS A 23 0.42 4.10 11.36
N GLU A 24 0.30 5.20 10.63
CA GLU A 24 0.01 6.52 11.21
C GLU A 24 -1.40 6.62 11.81
N ASN A 25 -2.35 5.85 11.28
CA ASN A 25 -3.71 5.78 11.82
C ASN A 25 -3.88 4.71 12.92
N GLY A 26 -2.80 4.07 13.38
CA GLY A 26 -2.87 3.02 14.41
C GLY A 26 -3.59 1.74 13.97
N LEU A 27 -3.82 1.57 12.67
CA LEU A 27 -4.50 0.43 12.06
C LEU A 27 -3.56 -0.75 11.79
N LEU A 28 -2.25 -0.57 11.97
CA LEU A 28 -1.24 -1.60 11.77
C LEU A 28 -0.55 -1.97 13.09
N GLY A 29 -0.61 -3.24 13.48
CA GLY A 29 0.07 -3.75 14.67
C GLY A 29 1.60 -3.78 14.52
N CYS A 30 2.31 -3.77 15.66
CA CYS A 30 3.77 -3.63 15.78
C CYS A 30 4.62 -4.69 15.02
N SER A 31 4.03 -5.77 14.51
CA SER A 31 4.76 -6.88 13.86
C SER A 31 4.62 -6.95 12.33
N ARG A 32 3.83 -6.07 11.70
CA ARG A 32 3.69 -6.04 10.22
C ARG A 32 4.64 -5.01 9.63
N ASP A 33 5.93 -5.29 9.71
CA ASP A 33 6.94 -4.42 9.15
C ASP A 33 6.95 -4.44 7.62
N TYR A 34 7.28 -3.28 7.05
CA TYR A 34 7.40 -2.98 5.62
C TYR A 34 8.06 -4.10 4.78
N TYR A 35 9.00 -4.83 5.37
CA TYR A 35 9.70 -5.96 4.75
C TYR A 35 8.76 -7.12 4.36
N TYR A 36 7.70 -7.38 5.13
CA TYR A 36 6.69 -8.39 4.77
C TYR A 36 5.86 -7.89 3.58
N THR A 37 5.49 -6.60 3.56
CA THR A 37 4.67 -5.96 2.51
C THR A 37 5.38 -5.89 1.14
N VAL A 38 6.70 -5.79 1.14
CA VAL A 38 7.53 -5.84 -0.07
C VAL A 38 7.59 -7.26 -0.67
N LYS A 39 7.49 -8.31 0.17
CA LYS A 39 7.59 -9.71 -0.27
C LYS A 39 6.28 -10.34 -0.76
N VAL A 40 5.12 -9.76 -0.45
CA VAL A 40 3.83 -10.28 -0.90
C VAL A 40 3.54 -9.92 -2.36
N THR A 41 2.83 -10.78 -3.09
CA THR A 41 2.40 -10.48 -4.46
C THR A 41 1.35 -9.35 -4.49
N GLY A 42 1.09 -8.76 -5.66
CA GLY A 42 0.11 -7.65 -5.79
C GLY A 42 -1.29 -8.01 -5.30
N LYS A 43 -1.71 -9.27 -5.49
CA LYS A 43 -3.00 -9.80 -5.04
C LYS A 43 -3.04 -9.97 -3.51
N GLU A 44 -2.03 -10.58 -2.93
CA GLU A 44 -1.95 -10.77 -1.48
C GLU A 44 -1.83 -9.44 -0.71
N SER A 45 -1.27 -8.40 -1.34
CA SER A 45 -1.23 -7.05 -0.76
C SER A 45 -2.63 -6.48 -0.54
N VAL A 46 -3.57 -6.71 -1.45
CA VAL A 46 -4.95 -6.23 -1.32
C VAL A 46 -5.67 -6.98 -0.20
N GLU A 47 -5.54 -8.30 -0.18
CA GLU A 47 -6.19 -9.14 0.84
C GLU A 47 -5.67 -8.86 2.25
N LYS A 48 -4.36 -8.64 2.42
CA LYS A 48 -3.75 -8.46 3.75
C LYS A 48 -3.81 -7.03 4.29
N PHE A 49 -3.85 -6.02 3.41
CA PHE A 49 -3.72 -4.62 3.82
C PHE A 49 -4.90 -3.72 3.43
N ILE A 50 -5.78 -4.14 2.52
CA ILE A 50 -6.94 -3.33 2.12
C ILE A 50 -8.23 -3.94 2.68
N CYS A 51 -8.49 -5.22 2.42
CA CYS A 51 -9.71 -5.89 2.87
C CYS A 51 -10.03 -5.76 4.37
N PRO A 52 -9.07 -5.91 5.29
CA PRO A 52 -9.35 -5.84 6.73
C PRO A 52 -9.71 -4.42 7.22
N HIS A 53 -9.43 -3.39 6.42
CA HIS A 53 -9.58 -1.99 6.81
C HIS A 53 -10.65 -1.26 5.99
N LYS A 54 -11.49 -1.98 5.23
CA LYS A 54 -12.53 -1.36 4.39
C LYS A 54 -13.56 -0.55 5.19
N GLU A 55 -13.88 -0.95 6.42
CA GLU A 55 -14.82 -0.20 7.27
C GLU A 55 -14.15 1.02 7.91
N ALA A 56 -12.93 0.86 8.42
CA ALA A 56 -12.17 1.93 9.07
C ALA A 56 -11.60 2.97 8.07
N ALA A 57 -11.37 2.55 6.82
CA ALA A 57 -10.80 3.36 5.75
C ALA A 57 -11.54 3.07 4.43
N PRO A 58 -12.78 3.58 4.26
CA PRO A 58 -13.65 3.24 3.13
C PRO A 58 -13.07 3.59 1.76
N HIS A 59 -12.20 4.60 1.71
CA HIS A 59 -11.57 5.05 0.47
C HIS A 59 -10.20 4.41 0.19
N LEU A 60 -9.70 3.55 1.08
CA LEU A 60 -8.37 2.95 0.95
C LEU A 60 -8.20 2.18 -0.36
N THR A 61 -9.28 1.59 -0.87
CA THR A 61 -9.29 0.86 -2.15
C THR A 61 -9.12 1.82 -3.33
N GLU A 62 -9.82 2.96 -3.32
CA GLU A 62 -9.76 3.99 -4.37
C GLU A 62 -8.39 4.65 -4.37
N ASP A 63 -7.89 5.03 -3.19
CA ASP A 63 -6.58 5.64 -3.01
C ASP A 63 -5.45 4.69 -3.45
N TYR A 64 -5.55 3.39 -3.16
CA TYR A 64 -4.60 2.40 -3.65
C TYR A 64 -4.64 2.25 -5.18
N ALA A 65 -5.84 2.25 -5.79
CA ALA A 65 -6.00 2.17 -7.23
C ALA A 65 -5.45 3.41 -7.95
N ALA A 66 -5.63 4.61 -7.39
CA ALA A 66 -5.03 5.84 -7.90
C ALA A 66 -3.50 5.80 -7.76
N ALA A 67 -2.99 5.37 -6.60
CA ALA A 67 -1.55 5.18 -6.39
C ALA A 67 -0.93 4.20 -7.40
N TRP A 68 -1.66 3.14 -7.74
CA TRP A 68 -1.25 2.16 -8.75
C TRP A 68 -1.07 2.76 -10.14
N LYS A 69 -1.90 3.75 -10.50
CA LYS A 69 -1.80 4.51 -11.75
C LYS A 69 -0.69 5.55 -11.72
N GLY A 70 0.04 5.68 -10.60
CA GLY A 70 1.13 6.63 -10.41
C GLY A 70 0.72 7.96 -9.78
N GLU A 71 -0.55 8.11 -9.40
CA GLU A 71 -1.05 9.29 -8.71
C GLU A 71 -0.67 9.26 -7.22
N VAL A 72 -0.73 10.40 -6.54
CA VAL A 72 -0.56 10.46 -5.08
C VAL A 72 -1.83 11.03 -4.47
N PRO A 73 -2.74 10.15 -3.97
CA PRO A 73 -3.96 10.58 -3.33
C PRO A 73 -3.69 11.54 -2.18
N THR A 74 -4.56 12.52 -2.00
CA THR A 74 -4.41 13.54 -0.95
C THR A 74 -4.31 12.94 0.45
N ARG A 75 -5.00 11.81 0.70
CA ARG A 75 -4.95 11.07 1.97
C ARG A 75 -3.65 10.32 2.23
N PHE A 76 -2.84 10.13 1.18
CA PHE A 76 -1.48 9.59 1.27
C PHE A 76 -0.41 10.70 1.24
N ARG A 77 -0.82 11.97 1.33
CA ARG A 77 0.10 13.09 1.55
C ARG A 77 0.34 13.21 3.05
N PHE A 78 1.48 12.70 3.47
CA PHE A 78 1.97 12.79 4.83
C PHE A 78 2.70 14.12 5.02
N ALA A 79 2.55 14.75 6.19
CA ALA A 79 3.29 15.96 6.56
C ALA A 79 4.80 15.70 6.70
#